data_AF-A0A920PL21-F1
#
_entry.id   AF-A0A920PL21-F1
#
_cell.length_a   1.000
_cell.length_b   1.000
_cell.length_c   1.000
_cell.angle_alpha   90.00
_cell.angle_beta   90.00
_cell.angle_gamma   90.00
#
_symmetry.space_group_name_H-M   'P 1'
#
loop_
_entity.id
_entity.type
_entity.pdbx_description
1 polymer ?
#
loop_
_entity_poly.entity_id
_entity_poly.type
_entity_poly.pdbx_seq_one_letter_code
_entity_poly.pdbx_strand_id
1 'polypeptide(L)'
;MTASWLIQMGWDNVYVLDDVLAETDLETGPEKREVLGLADLDVQHVEPAVLNELITAKNTVVLDLSDSLEFRAGHVPGSRRASRTGLEEILESIEGDNLTFVLTSPDGILAKFAAAEVAHREGLMCRFWMVESKLG
;
A
#
# COMPACT_ATOMS: atom_id res chain seq x y z
N MET A 1 -9.96 -21.06 -26.37
CA MET A 1 -8.54 -21.32 -26.68
C MET A 1 -7.62 -21.33 -25.45
N THR A 2 -7.92 -20.60 -24.37
CA THR A 2 -7.04 -20.56 -23.16
C THR A 2 -6.89 -21.93 -22.47
N ALA A 3 -7.97 -22.69 -22.32
CA ALA A 3 -7.97 -23.97 -21.61
C ALA A 3 -7.00 -25.01 -22.20
N SER A 4 -6.94 -25.13 -23.54
CA SER A 4 -6.03 -26.09 -24.20
C SER A 4 -4.55 -25.79 -23.97
N TRP A 5 -4.19 -24.51 -23.83
CA TRP A 5 -2.81 -24.10 -23.53
C TRP A 5 -2.44 -24.39 -22.07
N LEU A 6 -3.35 -24.14 -21.12
CA LEU A 6 -3.12 -24.47 -19.71
C LEU A 6 -2.86 -25.97 -19.52
N ILE A 7 -3.64 -26.82 -20.19
CA ILE A 7 -3.44 -28.28 -20.19
C ILE A 7 -2.07 -28.66 -20.76
N GLN A 8 -1.67 -28.08 -21.90
CA GLN A 8 -0.35 -28.34 -22.50
C GLN A 8 0.82 -27.89 -21.62
N MET A 9 0.60 -26.90 -20.74
CA MET A 9 1.57 -26.46 -19.72
C MET A 9 1.55 -27.33 -18.46
N GLY A 10 0.76 -28.41 -18.42
CA GLY A 10 0.71 -29.36 -17.31
C GLY A 10 -0.25 -28.96 -16.18
N TRP A 11 -1.21 -28.09 -16.43
CA TRP A 11 -2.28 -27.81 -15.46
C TRP A 11 -3.38 -28.86 -15.58
N ASP A 12 -3.58 -29.67 -14.54
CA ASP A 12 -4.45 -30.85 -14.60
C ASP A 12 -5.95 -30.53 -14.39
N ASN A 13 -6.28 -29.42 -13.73
CA ASN A 13 -7.66 -29.07 -13.34
C ASN A 13 -8.15 -27.84 -14.10
N VAL A 14 -8.41 -28.00 -15.40
CA VAL A 14 -8.84 -26.91 -16.29
C VAL A 14 -10.22 -27.21 -16.86
N TYR A 15 -11.15 -26.28 -16.65
CA TYR A 15 -12.54 -26.39 -17.09
C TYR A 15 -12.96 -25.16 -17.89
N VAL A 16 -13.95 -25.31 -18.77
CA VAL A 16 -14.56 -24.21 -19.53
C VAL A 16 -15.97 -24.01 -18.99
N LEU A 17 -16.28 -22.79 -18.57
CA LEU A 17 -17.65 -22.39 -18.23
C LEU A 17 -18.41 -22.13 -19.54
N ASP A 18 -19.44 -22.93 -19.82
CA ASP A 18 -20.18 -22.90 -21.08
C ASP A 18 -21.54 -22.21 -20.94
N ASP A 19 -21.88 -21.31 -21.86
CA ASP A 19 -23.19 -20.61 -21.99
C ASP A 19 -23.74 -19.85 -20.75
N VAL A 20 -22.95 -19.57 -19.72
CA VAL A 20 -23.48 -18.96 -18.47
C VAL A 20 -23.47 -17.42 -18.47
N LEU A 21 -22.67 -16.77 -19.33
CA LEU A 21 -22.45 -15.31 -19.26
C LEU A 21 -23.66 -14.46 -19.68
N ALA A 22 -24.68 -15.06 -20.30
CA ALA A 22 -25.91 -14.37 -20.72
C ALA A 22 -27.04 -14.45 -19.69
N GLU A 23 -26.97 -15.35 -18.71
CA GLU A 23 -28.08 -15.68 -17.79
C GLU A 23 -27.78 -15.32 -16.32
N THR A 24 -26.68 -14.63 -16.04
CA THR A 24 -26.25 -14.27 -14.67
C THR A 24 -26.02 -12.79 -14.49
N ASP A 25 -26.18 -12.32 -13.24
CA ASP A 25 -25.76 -10.99 -12.85
C ASP A 25 -24.26 -10.81 -13.09
N LEU A 26 -23.89 -9.74 -13.81
CA LEU A 26 -22.51 -9.42 -14.14
C LEU A 26 -22.01 -8.28 -13.26
N GLU A 27 -20.78 -8.40 -12.77
CA GLU A 27 -20.07 -7.29 -12.14
C GLU A 27 -19.37 -6.43 -13.20
N THR A 28 -19.34 -5.12 -12.95
CA THR A 28 -18.65 -4.15 -13.82
C THR A 28 -17.63 -3.35 -13.04
N GLY A 29 -16.56 -2.96 -13.71
CA GLY A 29 -15.48 -2.17 -13.14
C GLY A 29 -14.25 -3.02 -12.81
N PRO A 30 -13.24 -2.42 -12.16
CA PRO A 30 -12.06 -3.15 -11.71
C PRO A 30 -12.43 -4.27 -10.73
N GLU A 31 -11.66 -5.36 -10.76
CA GLU A 31 -11.77 -6.45 -9.79
C GLU A 31 -11.65 -5.90 -8.37
N LYS A 32 -12.70 -6.11 -7.55
CA LYS A 32 -12.65 -5.80 -6.12
C LYS A 32 -11.88 -6.90 -5.41
N ARG A 33 -10.61 -6.63 -5.11
CA ARG A 33 -9.77 -7.56 -4.36
C ARG A 33 -10.03 -7.41 -2.88
N GLU A 34 -10.39 -8.51 -2.24
CA GLU A 34 -10.39 -8.59 -0.78
C GLU A 34 -8.94 -8.71 -0.28
N VAL A 35 -8.54 -7.79 0.59
CA VAL A 35 -7.23 -7.82 1.24
C VAL A 35 -7.42 -8.31 2.67
N LEU A 36 -7.06 -9.57 2.90
CA LEU A 36 -7.22 -10.25 4.18
C LEU A 36 -6.53 -9.48 5.31
N GLY A 37 -7.23 -9.30 6.43
CA GLY A 37 -6.72 -8.63 7.64
C GLY A 37 -6.63 -7.10 7.55
N LEU A 38 -6.91 -6.48 6.40
CA LEU A 38 -6.82 -5.02 6.25
C LEU A 38 -7.77 -4.25 7.18
N ALA A 39 -8.97 -4.80 7.39
CA ALA A 39 -10.01 -4.22 8.25
C ALA A 39 -9.63 -4.26 9.74
N ASP A 40 -8.83 -5.24 10.16
CA ASP A 40 -8.45 -5.46 11.56
C ASP A 40 -7.26 -4.57 11.99
N LEU A 41 -6.60 -3.90 11.05
CA LEU A 41 -5.48 -3.00 11.34
C LEU A 41 -5.98 -1.67 11.91
N ASP A 42 -5.62 -1.41 13.17
CA ASP A 42 -5.76 -0.12 13.83
C ASP A 42 -4.45 0.66 13.71
N VAL A 43 -4.46 1.71 12.88
CA VAL A 43 -3.30 2.60 12.68
C VAL A 43 -3.75 4.05 12.75
N GLN A 44 -2.86 4.91 13.24
CA GLN A 44 -3.14 6.34 13.29
C GLN A 44 -3.11 6.95 11.89
N HIS A 45 -4.14 7.70 11.54
CA HIS A 45 -4.19 8.47 10.31
C HIS A 45 -3.68 9.90 10.52
N VAL A 46 -3.15 10.50 9.46
CA VAL A 46 -2.82 11.92 9.41
C VAL A 46 -3.51 12.58 8.22
N GLU A 47 -4.11 13.74 8.42
CA GLU A 47 -4.72 14.51 7.33
C GLU A 47 -3.64 15.22 6.49
N PRO A 48 -3.86 15.45 5.18
CA PRO A 48 -2.88 16.11 4.31
C PRO A 48 -2.40 17.47 4.84
N ALA A 49 -3.31 18.28 5.40
CA ALA A 49 -2.96 19.58 5.97
C ALA A 49 -2.02 19.44 7.18
N VAL A 50 -2.31 18.49 8.07
CA VAL A 50 -1.49 18.19 9.25
C VAL A 50 -0.13 17.62 8.84
N LEU A 51 -0.11 16.76 7.82
CA LEU A 51 1.14 16.24 7.26
C LEU A 51 2.02 17.38 6.73
N ASN A 52 1.44 18.34 6.03
CA ASN A 52 2.18 19.49 5.53
C ASN A 52 2.76 20.36 6.67
N GLU A 53 2.02 20.53 7.77
CA GLU A 53 2.53 21.21 8.98
C GLU A 53 3.71 20.45 9.60
N LEU A 54 3.60 19.13 9.73
CA LEU A 54 4.67 18.27 10.28
C LEU A 54 5.95 18.33 9.41
N ILE A 55 5.79 18.30 8.09
CA ILE A 55 6.90 18.44 7.14
C ILE A 55 7.56 19.82 7.29
N THR A 56 6.77 20.88 7.39
CA THR A 56 7.26 22.25 7.55
C THR A 56 8.01 22.44 8.88
N ALA A 57 7.51 21.83 9.95
CA ALA A 57 8.15 21.84 11.26
C ALA A 57 9.42 20.98 11.35
N LYS A 58 9.74 20.20 10.29
CA LYS A 58 10.86 19.24 10.24
C LYS A 58 10.85 18.21 11.37
N ASN A 59 9.68 17.87 11.89
CA ASN A 59 9.52 16.88 12.95
C ASN A 59 8.93 15.56 12.42
N THR A 60 9.13 15.28 11.13
CA THR A 60 8.59 14.09 10.48
C THR A 60 9.52 13.53 9.43
N VAL A 61 9.45 12.22 9.24
CA VAL A 61 10.00 11.54 8.08
C VAL A 61 8.87 10.86 7.33
N VAL A 62 8.73 11.21 6.05
CA VAL A 62 7.76 10.57 5.16
C VAL A 62 8.45 9.45 4.40
N LEU A 63 7.94 8.24 4.54
CA LEU A 63 8.41 7.04 3.84
C LEU A 63 7.37 6.61 2.82
N ASP A 64 7.76 6.60 1.54
CA ASP A 64 6.90 6.21 0.44
C ASP A 64 7.19 4.78 0.01
N LEU A 65 6.17 3.92 0.10
CA LEU A 65 6.25 2.49 -0.20
C LEU A 65 5.86 2.15 -1.64
N SER A 66 5.67 3.16 -2.50
CA SER A 66 5.45 2.93 -3.92
C SER A 66 6.65 2.26 -4.59
N ASP A 67 6.41 1.69 -5.78
CA ASP A 67 7.52 1.25 -6.60
C ASP A 67 8.35 2.45 -7.12
N SER A 68 9.51 2.16 -7.70
CA SER A 68 10.44 3.18 -8.18
C SER A 68 9.92 3.99 -9.37
N LEU A 69 8.99 3.45 -10.16
CA LEU A 69 8.38 4.17 -11.30
C LEU A 69 7.34 5.16 -10.80
N GLU A 70 6.44 4.71 -9.93
CA GLU A 70 5.40 5.54 -9.33
C GLU A 70 6.00 6.67 -8.49
N PHE A 71 7.00 6.35 -7.66
CA PHE A 71 7.70 7.36 -6.85
C PHE A 71 8.28 8.46 -7.75
N ARG A 72 8.91 8.08 -8.87
CA ARG A 72 9.46 9.05 -9.82
C ARG A 72 8.39 9.85 -10.56
N ALA A 73 7.22 9.27 -10.80
CA ALA A 73 6.11 9.93 -11.45
C ALA A 73 5.48 11.01 -10.55
N GLY A 74 5.44 10.77 -9.23
CA GLY A 74 5.03 11.76 -8.24
C GLY A 74 5.08 11.18 -6.82
N HIS A 75 5.53 12.01 -5.87
CA HIS A 75 5.65 11.63 -4.46
C HIS A 75 5.49 12.87 -3.58
N VAL A 76 5.28 12.65 -2.28
CA VAL A 76 5.25 13.74 -1.28
C VAL A 76 6.62 14.42 -1.24
N PRO A 77 6.72 15.76 -1.35
CA PRO A 77 8.00 16.46 -1.32
C PRO A 77 8.81 16.14 -0.06
N GLY A 78 10.08 15.76 -0.25
CA GLY A 78 11.00 15.41 0.85
C GLY A 78 10.83 13.99 1.40
N SER A 79 9.89 13.21 0.88
CA SER A 79 9.77 11.80 1.21
C SER A 79 10.98 10.97 0.74
N ARG A 80 11.19 9.84 1.40
CA ARG A 80 12.18 8.82 1.01
C ARG A 80 11.43 7.58 0.56
N ARG A 81 11.79 7.05 -0.61
CA ARG A 81 11.23 5.78 -1.07
C ARG A 81 11.82 4.62 -0.26
N ALA A 82 10.98 3.69 0.17
CA ALA A 82 11.35 2.45 0.82
C ALA A 82 10.57 1.28 0.19
N SER A 83 11.16 0.08 0.09
CA SER A 83 10.34 -1.12 -0.05
C SER A 83 9.91 -1.59 1.33
N ARG A 84 8.81 -2.35 1.44
CA ARG A 84 8.44 -2.97 2.73
C ARG A 84 9.57 -3.82 3.31
N THR A 85 10.31 -4.56 2.46
CA THR A 85 11.46 -5.37 2.87
C THR A 85 12.66 -4.56 3.36
N GLY A 86 12.85 -3.33 2.87
CA GLY A 86 13.94 -2.44 3.27
C GLY A 86 13.52 -1.40 4.31
N LEU A 87 12.28 -1.49 4.80
CA LEU A 87 11.72 -0.49 5.71
C LEU A 87 12.48 -0.47 7.03
N GLU A 88 12.82 -1.65 7.57
CA GLU A 88 13.57 -1.76 8.82
C GLU A 88 14.94 -1.10 8.74
N GLU A 89 15.71 -1.38 7.68
CA GLU A 89 17.02 -0.78 7.43
C GLU A 89 16.92 0.76 7.33
N ILE A 90 15.89 1.26 6.63
CA ILE A 90 15.69 2.71 6.51
C ILE A 90 15.34 3.35 7.85
N LEU A 91 14.46 2.72 8.64
CA LEU A 91 14.10 3.23 9.97
C LEU A 91 15.33 3.31 10.90
N GLU A 92 16.20 2.31 10.86
CA GLU A 92 17.44 2.28 11.65
C GLU A 92 18.48 3.30 11.18
N SER A 93 18.47 3.65 9.89
CA SER A 93 19.38 4.66 9.34
C SER A 93 19.01 6.11 9.70
N ILE A 94 17.82 6.33 10.26
CA ILE A 94 17.29 7.67 10.53
C ILE A 94 17.61 8.03 11.99
N GLU A 95 18.50 9.02 12.14
CA GLU A 95 18.84 9.60 13.43
C GLU A 95 17.89 10.76 13.79
N GLY A 96 17.51 10.84 15.05
CA GLY A 96 16.72 11.95 15.60
C GLY A 96 15.74 11.50 16.68
N ASP A 97 15.61 12.32 17.73
CA ASP A 97 14.66 12.06 18.80
C ASP A 97 13.27 12.58 18.43
N ASN A 98 12.22 11.89 18.88
CA ASN A 98 10.83 12.32 18.80
C ASN A 98 10.29 12.59 17.37
N LEU A 99 10.85 11.86 16.38
CA LEU A 99 10.39 11.90 14.99
C LEU A 99 9.03 11.21 14.84
N THR A 100 8.13 11.86 14.11
CA THR A 100 6.90 11.22 13.63
C THR A 100 7.13 10.60 12.26
N PHE A 101 7.04 9.29 12.15
CA PHE A 101 7.11 8.61 10.85
C PHE A 101 5.74 8.61 10.19
N VAL A 102 5.68 8.98 8.91
CA VAL A 102 4.47 8.93 8.10
C VAL A 102 4.70 8.02 6.92
N LEU A 103 3.96 6.93 6.83
CA LEU A 103 4.07 5.95 5.75
C LEU A 103 2.97 6.22 4.71
N THR A 104 3.30 6.14 3.43
CA THR A 104 2.37 6.28 2.31
C THR A 104 2.58 5.20 1.25
N SER A 105 1.53 4.86 0.52
CA SER A 105 1.56 3.99 -0.66
C SER A 105 0.46 4.43 -1.64
N PRO A 106 0.53 4.05 -2.94
CA PRO A 106 -0.39 4.55 -3.96
C PRO A 106 -1.88 4.35 -3.64
N ASP A 107 -2.21 3.20 -3.06
CA ASP A 107 -3.56 2.81 -2.65
C ASP A 107 -3.78 2.86 -1.13
N GLY A 108 -2.76 3.26 -0.38
CA GLY A 108 -2.74 3.23 1.08
C GLY A 108 -2.71 1.84 1.74
N ILE A 109 -2.90 0.75 1.00
CA ILE A 109 -3.02 -0.60 1.56
C ILE A 109 -1.67 -1.04 2.14
N LEU A 110 -0.61 -0.96 1.34
CA LEU A 110 0.73 -1.39 1.77
C LEU A 110 1.23 -0.56 2.96
N ALA A 111 0.98 0.75 2.95
CA ALA A 111 1.40 1.62 4.03
C ALA A 111 0.58 1.43 5.31
N LYS A 112 -0.70 1.02 5.23
CA LYS A 112 -1.47 0.59 6.42
C LYS A 112 -0.84 -0.63 7.08
N PHE A 113 -0.50 -1.67 6.30
CA PHE A 113 0.19 -2.86 6.83
C PHE A 113 1.55 -2.52 7.43
N ALA A 114 2.35 -1.73 6.72
CA ALA A 114 3.67 -1.33 7.18
C ALA A 114 3.60 -0.47 8.45
N ALA A 115 2.63 0.43 8.56
CA ALA A 115 2.45 1.24 9.76
C ALA A 115 2.07 0.37 10.98
N ALA A 116 1.20 -0.63 10.79
CA ALA A 116 0.87 -1.57 11.86
C ALA A 116 2.06 -2.44 12.29
N GLU A 117 2.88 -2.87 11.33
CA GLU A 117 4.12 -3.61 11.56
C GLU A 117 5.14 -2.79 12.36
N VAL A 118 5.36 -1.54 11.98
CA VAL A 118 6.32 -0.65 12.65
C VAL A 118 5.80 -0.17 14.00
N ALA A 119 4.48 0.06 14.16
CA ALA A 119 3.89 0.47 15.43
C ALA A 119 4.04 -0.58 16.54
N HIS A 120 4.25 -1.85 16.19
CA HIS A 120 4.60 -2.90 17.16
C HIS A 120 6.03 -2.77 17.71
N ARG A 121 6.88 -1.90 17.15
CA ARG A 121 8.21 -1.62 17.68
C ARG A 121 8.10 -0.60 18.81
N GLU A 122 8.57 -0.99 19.99
CA GLU A 122 8.62 -0.12 21.18
C GLU A 122 9.32 1.21 20.87
N GLY A 123 8.66 2.32 21.20
CA GLY A 123 9.24 3.67 21.11
C GLY A 123 9.12 4.39 19.76
N LEU A 124 8.54 3.79 18.72
CA LEU A 124 8.30 4.47 17.44
C LEU A 124 6.88 5.01 17.34
N MET A 125 6.75 6.32 17.12
CA MET A 125 5.47 6.93 16.76
C MET A 125 5.31 6.92 15.24
N CYS A 126 4.41 6.07 14.74
CA CYS A 126 4.11 5.93 13.32
C CYS A 126 2.66 6.30 13.03
N ARG A 127 2.49 7.06 11.95
CA ARG A 127 1.21 7.41 11.35
C ARG A 127 1.21 6.93 9.90
N PHE A 128 0.02 6.72 9.39
CA PHE A 128 -0.21 6.34 8.01
C PHE A 128 -0.99 7.45 7.31
N TRP A 129 -0.64 7.68 6.04
CA TRP A 129 -1.35 8.58 5.17
C TRP A 129 -1.80 7.86 3.90
N MET A 130 -3.07 8.08 3.52
CA MET A 130 -3.65 7.59 2.28
C MET A 130 -3.69 8.75 1.28
N VAL A 131 -3.07 8.58 0.11
CA VAL A 131 -3.43 9.38 -1.05
C VAL A 131 -4.86 8.95 -1.40
N GLU A 132 -5.83 9.86 -1.38
CA GLU A 132 -7.11 9.58 -2.03
C GLU A 132 -6.81 9.22 -3.49
N SER A 133 -6.94 7.93 -3.82
CA SER A 133 -6.73 7.48 -5.18
C SER A 133 -7.70 8.26 -6.06
N LYS A 134 -7.21 8.87 -7.13
CA LYS A 134 -8.06 9.34 -8.23
C LYS A 134 -8.65 8.11 -8.93
N LEU A 135 -9.64 7.50 -8.30
CA LEU A 135 -10.56 6.55 -8.90
C LEU A 135 -11.96 7.12 -8.67
N GLY A 136 -12.25 8.14 -9.46
CA GLY A 136 -13.60 8.49 -9.88
C GLY A 136 -13.90 7.82 -11.21
#